data_AF-A0A7S2HZC5-F1
#
_entry.id   AF-A0A7S2HZC5-F1
#
_cell.length_a   1.000
_cell.length_b   1.000
_cell.length_c   1.000
_cell.angle_alpha   90.00
_cell.angle_beta   90.00
_cell.angle_gamma   90.00
#
_symmetry.space_group_name_H-M   'P 1'
#
loop_
_entity.id
_entity.type
_entity.pdbx_description
1 polymer ?
#
loop_
_entity_poly.entity_id
_entity_poly.type
_entity_poly.pdbx_seq_one_letter_code
_entity_poly.pdbx_strand_id
1 'polypeptide(L)'
;MFSFMGCMLNAALCIMLSCFCPFHIRMAMLNETTIEGPSPAFDVGYRKNWQQVFGKNPWIWFLPVWGGGPAGDGLHWPSRHAKAAEDKTSEELEGGRLLSSREVDSESSVE
;
A
#
# COMPACT_ATOMS: atom_id res chain seq x y z
N MET A 1 -30.26 -26.16 26.51
CA MET A 1 -30.49 -24.69 26.64
C MET A 1 -29.21 -23.89 26.40
N PHE A 2 -28.10 -24.19 27.10
CA PHE A 2 -26.81 -23.50 26.91
C PHE A 2 -26.26 -23.57 25.46
N SER A 3 -26.31 -24.73 24.81
CA SER A 3 -25.83 -24.86 23.42
C SER A 3 -26.65 -24.06 22.41
N PHE A 4 -27.97 -23.98 22.60
CA PHE A 4 -28.85 -23.18 21.73
C PHE A 4 -28.56 -21.68 21.87
N MET A 5 -28.43 -21.18 23.09
CA MET A 5 -28.04 -19.79 23.36
C MET A 5 -26.66 -19.48 22.78
N GLY A 6 -25.69 -20.41 22.91
CA GLY A 6 -24.37 -20.28 22.30
C GLY A 6 -24.42 -20.16 20.78
N CYS A 7 -25.21 -20.99 20.10
CA CYS A 7 -25.39 -20.91 18.65
C CYS A 7 -25.98 -19.56 18.22
N MET A 8 -26.96 -19.03 18.96
CA MET A 8 -27.55 -17.71 18.66
C MET A 8 -26.53 -16.57 18.81
N LEU A 9 -25.74 -16.58 19.88
CA LEU A 9 -24.68 -15.59 20.10
C LEU A 9 -23.60 -15.68 19.01
N ASN A 10 -23.15 -16.89 18.66
CA ASN A 10 -22.19 -17.11 17.58
C ASN A 10 -22.73 -16.63 16.24
N ALA A 11 -24.01 -16.92 15.91
CA ALA A 11 -24.63 -16.46 14.68
C ALA A 11 -24.70 -14.93 14.60
N ALA A 12 -25.13 -14.28 15.69
CA ALA A 12 -25.17 -12.81 15.76
C ALA A 12 -23.78 -12.18 15.56
N LEU A 13 -22.76 -12.76 16.21
CA LEU A 13 -21.37 -12.31 16.05
C LEU A 13 -20.87 -12.53 14.62
N CYS A 14 -21.13 -13.69 14.02
CA CYS A 14 -20.75 -13.98 12.64
C CYS A 14 -21.38 -12.97 11.67
N ILE A 15 -22.65 -12.62 11.83
CA ILE A 15 -23.33 -11.63 10.99
C ILE A 15 -22.64 -10.26 11.12
N MET A 16 -22.41 -9.80 12.36
CA MET A 16 -21.73 -8.51 12.60
C MET A 16 -20.33 -8.47 11.95
N LEU A 17 -19.52 -9.50 12.19
CA LEU A 17 -18.16 -9.58 11.64
C LEU A 17 -18.15 -9.73 10.12
N SER A 18 -19.18 -10.35 9.52
CA SER A 18 -19.29 -10.52 8.07
C SER A 18 -19.47 -9.19 7.33
N CYS A 19 -20.12 -8.20 7.94
CA CYS A 19 -20.21 -6.85 7.38
C CYS A 19 -18.98 -6.00 7.70
N PHE A 20 -18.42 -6.16 8.90
CA PHE A 20 -17.32 -5.35 9.40
C PHE A 20 -15.97 -5.71 8.76
N CYS A 21 -15.67 -7.00 8.61
CA CYS A 21 -14.37 -7.45 8.13
C CYS A 21 -14.08 -7.02 6.68
N PRO A 22 -14.98 -7.20 5.69
CA PRO A 22 -14.74 -6.75 4.32
C PRO A 22 -14.54 -5.24 4.22
N PHE A 23 -15.23 -4.46 5.05
CA PHE A 23 -15.07 -3.01 5.11
C PHE A 23 -13.64 -2.62 5.51
N HIS A 24 -13.10 -3.23 6.56
CA HIS A 24 -11.71 -2.99 6.99
C HIS A 24 -10.68 -3.54 6.00
N ILE A 25 -10.95 -4.69 5.37
CA ILE A 25 -10.06 -5.23 4.33
C ILE A 25 -9.99 -4.26 3.15
N ARG A 26 -11.12 -3.69 2.70
CA ARG A 26 -11.13 -2.67 1.65
C ARG A 26 -10.29 -1.45 2.04
N MET A 27 -10.48 -0.93 3.25
CA MET A 27 -9.71 0.22 3.74
C MET A 27 -8.20 -0.06 3.76
N ALA A 28 -7.78 -1.24 4.27
CA ALA A 28 -6.38 -1.65 4.27
C ALA A 28 -5.78 -1.79 2.86
N MET A 29 -6.59 -2.24 1.89
CA MET A 29 -6.16 -2.39 0.49
C MET A 29 -6.07 -1.06 -0.25
N LEU A 30 -6.84 -0.05 0.14
CA LEU A 30 -6.85 1.29 -0.48
C LEU A 30 -6.07 2.34 0.32
N ASN A 31 -5.50 1.96 1.45
CA ASN A 31 -4.80 2.85 2.38
C ASN A 31 -5.67 4.01 2.86
N GLU A 32 -6.89 3.68 3.27
CA GLU A 32 -7.86 4.63 3.82
C GLU A 32 -8.01 4.38 5.33
N THR A 33 -8.21 5.45 6.10
CA THR A 33 -8.68 5.33 7.48
C THR A 33 -10.17 5.61 7.56
N THR A 34 -10.83 5.13 8.62
CA THR A 34 -12.26 5.41 8.85
C THR A 34 -12.56 6.91 8.99
N ILE A 35 -11.57 7.71 9.40
CA ILE A 35 -11.70 9.17 9.59
C ILE A 35 -11.55 9.91 8.25
N GLU A 36 -10.61 9.50 7.39
CA GLU A 36 -10.42 10.14 6.08
C GLU A 36 -11.55 9.86 5.09
N GLY A 37 -12.18 8.68 5.18
CA GLY A 37 -13.13 8.24 4.17
C GLY A 37 -12.47 7.95 2.82
N PRO A 38 -13.25 7.87 1.72
CA PRO A 38 -12.74 7.48 0.42
C PRO A 38 -11.81 8.54 -0.19
N SER A 39 -10.50 8.27 -0.20
CA SER A 39 -9.49 9.19 -0.71
C SER A 39 -8.30 8.44 -1.30
N PRO A 40 -7.90 8.72 -2.56
CA PRO A 40 -6.76 8.06 -3.19
C PRO A 40 -5.41 8.71 -2.81
N ALA A 41 -5.36 9.60 -1.81
CA ALA A 41 -4.17 10.39 -1.48
C ALA A 41 -2.98 9.52 -1.06
N PHE A 42 -3.24 8.49 -0.26
CA PHE A 42 -2.24 7.56 0.26
C PHE A 42 -2.24 6.20 -0.43
N ASP A 43 -3.09 6.02 -1.45
CA ASP A 43 -3.09 4.79 -2.26
C ASP A 43 -1.83 4.73 -3.14
N VAL A 44 -0.91 3.85 -2.77
CA VAL A 44 0.34 3.58 -3.50
C VAL A 44 0.35 2.20 -4.15
N GLY A 45 -0.82 1.56 -4.22
CA GLY A 45 -1.06 0.25 -4.81
C GLY A 45 -1.31 -0.85 -3.76
N TYR A 46 -2.30 -1.71 -4.05
CA TYR A 46 -2.84 -2.72 -3.13
C TYR A 46 -1.79 -3.50 -2.31
N ARG A 47 -0.72 -3.99 -2.94
CA ARG A 47 0.32 -4.76 -2.26
C ARG A 47 1.14 -3.90 -1.30
N LYS A 48 1.48 -2.68 -1.71
CA LYS A 48 2.24 -1.74 -0.86
C LYS A 48 1.37 -1.27 0.31
N ASN A 49 0.10 -0.99 0.06
CA ASN A 49 -0.88 -0.62 1.08
C ASN A 49 -1.02 -1.74 2.12
N TRP A 50 -1.20 -2.99 1.67
CA TRP A 50 -1.28 -4.14 2.57
C TRP A 50 -0.01 -4.35 3.40
N GLN A 51 1.17 -4.18 2.77
CA GLN A 51 2.46 -4.26 3.46
C GLN A 51 2.68 -3.12 4.46
N GLN A 52 2.04 -1.96 4.29
CA GLN A 52 2.06 -0.90 5.30
C GLN A 52 1.30 -1.29 6.57
N VAL A 53 0.36 -2.24 6.51
CA VAL A 53 -0.36 -2.71 7.70
C VAL A 53 0.30 -3.96 8.29
N PHE A 54 0.56 -4.96 7.46
CA PHE A 54 0.99 -6.29 7.92
C PHE A 54 2.50 -6.55 7.79
N GLY A 55 3.26 -5.60 7.23
CA GLY A 55 4.68 -5.75 6.99
C GLY A 55 5.01 -6.53 5.70
N LYS A 56 6.31 -6.62 5.41
CA LYS A 56 6.82 -7.18 4.14
C LYS A 56 6.77 -8.70 4.07
N ASN A 57 6.78 -9.38 5.20
CA ASN A 57 6.82 -10.84 5.28
C ASN A 57 5.38 -11.42 5.29
N PRO A 58 4.96 -12.14 4.24
CA PRO A 58 3.59 -12.66 4.15
C PRO A 58 3.31 -13.85 5.08
N TRP A 59 4.34 -14.56 5.55
CA TRP A 59 4.17 -15.74 6.43
C TRP A 59 3.58 -15.40 7.80
N ILE A 60 3.66 -14.14 8.20
CA ILE A 60 3.29 -13.66 9.52
C ILE A 60 2.04 -12.78 9.50
N TRP A 61 1.42 -12.56 8.34
CA TRP A 61 0.24 -11.70 8.22
C TRP A 61 -0.96 -12.18 9.05
N PHE A 62 -1.06 -13.49 9.31
CA PHE A 62 -2.13 -14.08 10.12
C PHE A 62 -1.72 -14.31 11.58
N LEU A 63 -0.51 -13.90 11.97
CA LEU A 63 -0.02 -14.05 13.33
C LEU A 63 -0.07 -12.68 14.03
N PRO A 64 -0.47 -12.61 15.31
CA PRO A 64 -0.50 -11.38 16.08
C PRO A 64 0.92 -11.01 16.56
N VAL A 65 1.85 -10.89 15.62
CA VAL A 65 3.26 -10.62 15.87
C VAL A 65 3.72 -9.42 15.06
N TRP A 66 4.69 -8.70 15.59
CA TRP A 66 5.27 -7.55 14.90
C TRP A 66 6.10 -8.01 13.70
N GLY A 67 5.64 -7.70 12.48
CA GLY A 67 6.19 -8.27 11.26
C GLY A 67 7.32 -7.52 10.56
N GLY A 68 8.17 -6.86 11.34
CA GLY A 68 9.10 -5.85 10.81
C GLY A 68 8.45 -4.49 10.58
N GLY A 69 7.26 -4.31 11.16
CA GLY A 69 6.53 -3.05 11.29
C GLY A 69 5.74 -2.61 10.06
N PRO A 70 4.76 -1.70 10.24
CA PRO A 70 4.24 -0.91 9.15
C PRO A 70 5.41 -0.22 8.45
N ALA A 71 5.38 -0.15 7.12
CA ALA A 71 6.44 0.54 6.37
C ALA A 71 6.31 2.06 6.58
N GLY A 72 6.82 2.59 7.70
CA GLY A 72 6.76 4.02 8.05
C GLY A 72 7.12 4.30 9.52
N ASP A 73 7.24 5.59 9.83
CA ASP A 73 7.51 6.14 11.17
C ASP A 73 6.22 6.56 11.92
N GLY A 74 5.06 6.49 11.26
CA GLY A 74 3.78 6.94 11.79
C GLY A 74 3.62 8.47 11.79
N LEU A 75 4.50 9.19 11.10
CA LEU A 75 4.41 10.64 10.88
C LEU A 75 4.36 10.97 9.39
N HIS A 76 5.06 10.17 8.57
CA HIS A 76 5.16 10.32 7.14
C HIS A 76 4.66 9.05 6.45
N TRP A 77 3.73 9.26 5.51
CA TRP A 77 3.22 8.20 4.65
C TRP A 77 3.50 8.53 3.19
N PRO A 78 3.88 7.54 2.37
CA PRO A 78 4.05 7.75 0.96
C PRO A 78 2.70 8.12 0.34
N SER A 79 2.67 9.20 -0.43
CA SER A 79 1.46 9.69 -1.10
C SER A 79 1.55 9.50 -2.60
N ARG A 80 0.39 9.42 -3.24
CA ARG A 80 0.27 9.33 -4.70
C ARG A 80 0.92 10.53 -5.40
N HIS A 81 0.82 11.72 -4.80
CA HIS A 81 1.42 12.94 -5.34
C HIS A 81 2.95 12.93 -5.26
N ALA A 82 3.51 12.46 -4.14
CA ALA A 82 4.96 12.33 -3.99
C ALA A 82 5.53 11.35 -5.04
N LYS A 83 4.88 10.20 -5.21
CA LYS A 83 5.27 9.22 -6.23
C LYS A 83 5.21 9.79 -7.65
N ALA A 84 4.15 10.54 -7.97
CA ALA A 84 4.02 11.17 -9.28
C ALA A 84 5.06 12.25 -9.56
N ALA A 85 5.62 12.88 -8.53
CA ALA A 85 6.73 13.82 -8.67
C ALA A 85 8.06 13.08 -8.90
N GLU A 86 8.31 12.01 -8.13
CA GLU A 86 9.49 11.15 -8.28
C GLU A 86 9.58 10.52 -9.68
N ASP A 87 8.47 9.95 -10.17
CA ASP A 87 8.41 9.30 -11.49
C ASP A 87 8.77 10.31 -12.61
N LYS A 88 8.26 11.55 -12.55
CA LYS A 88 8.58 12.62 -13.53
C LYS A 88 10.06 13.00 -13.50
N THR A 89 10.65 13.13 -12.32
CA THR A 89 12.07 13.45 -12.18
C THR A 89 12.95 12.32 -12.73
N SER A 90 12.58 11.05 -12.52
CA SER A 90 13.33 9.93 -13.11
C SER A 90 13.26 9.90 -14.64
N GLU A 91 12.11 10.22 -15.23
CA GLU A 91 11.97 10.30 -16.69
C GLU A 91 12.82 11.43 -17.29
N GLU A 92 12.86 12.59 -16.63
CA GLU A 92 13.68 13.73 -17.07
C GLU A 92 15.18 13.41 -16.99
N LEU A 93 15.62 12.74 -15.92
CA LEU A 93 17.01 12.30 -15.75
C LEU A 93 17.42 11.24 -16.78
N GLU A 94 16.56 10.27 -17.08
CA GLU A 94 16.83 9.27 -18.12
C GLU A 94 16.85 9.91 -19.51
N GLY A 95 15.91 10.81 -19.81
CA GLY A 95 15.87 11.55 -21.07
C GLY A 95 17.14 12.39 -21.29
N GLY A 96 17.59 13.10 -20.26
CA GLY A 96 18.84 13.87 -20.31
C GLY A 96 20.08 13.00 -20.50
N ARG A 97 20.14 11.83 -19.85
CA ARG A 97 21.24 10.87 -20.03
C ARG A 97 21.29 10.31 -21.46
N LEU A 98 20.13 10.01 -22.06
CA LEU A 98 20.05 9.50 -23.43
C LEU A 98 20.48 10.54 -24.47
N LEU A 99 20.11 11.81 -24.27
CA LEU A 99 20.56 12.91 -25.14
C LEU A 99 22.07 13.11 -25.06
N SER A 100 22.62 13.13 -23.84
CA SER A 100 24.07 13.22 -23.62
C SER A 100 24.84 12.05 -24.26
N SER A 101 24.30 10.83 -24.19
CA SER A 101 24.95 9.66 -24.81
C SER A 101 24.97 9.72 -26.34
N ARG A 102 23.92 10.28 -26.95
CA ARG A 102 23.84 10.48 -28.42
C ARG A 102 24.84 11.51 -28.94
N GLU A 103 25.10 12.56 -28.16
CA GLU A 103 26.00 13.64 -28.56
C GLU A 103 27.45 13.14 -28.60
N VAL A 104 27.85 12.32 -27.63
CA VAL A 104 29.18 11.68 -27.57
C VAL A 104 29.43 10.72 -28.74
N ASP A 105 28.43 9.91 -29.12
CA ASP A 105 28.55 9.00 -30.29
C ASP A 105 28.63 9.77 -31.62
N SER A 106 28.03 10.96 -31.68
CA SER A 106 28.08 11.82 -32.86
C SER A 106 29.43 12.51 -33.02
N GLU A 107 30.08 12.91 -31.92
CA GLU A 107 31.43 13.50 -31.95
C GLU A 107 32.50 12.44 -32.24
N SER A 108 32.36 11.19 -31.76
CA SER A 108 33.33 10.12 -32.02
C SER A 108 33.30 9.55 -33.45
N SER A 109 32.28 9.88 -34.24
CA SER A 109 32.13 9.43 -35.63
C SER A 109 32.73 10.40 -36.66
N VAL A 110 33.24 11.55 -36.21
CA VAL A 110 33.77 12.62 -37.06
C VAL A 110 35.31 12.69 -37.05
N GLU A 111 35.97 11.91 -36.18
CA GLU A 111 37.43 11.67 -36.20
C GLU A 111 37.79 10.37 -36.95
#